data_AF-A0A2V6WN09-F1
#
_entry.id   AF-A0A2V6WN09-F1
#
_cell.length_a   1.000
_cell.length_b   1.000
_cell.length_c   1.000
_cell.angle_alpha   90.00
_cell.angle_beta   90.00
_cell.angle_gamma   90.00
#
_symmetry.space_group_name_H-M   'P 1'
#
loop_
_entity.id
_entity.type
_entity.pdbx_description
1 polymer ?
#
loop_
_entity_poly.entity_id
_entity_poly.type
_entity_poly.pdbx_seq_one_letter_code
_entity_poly.pdbx_strand_id
1 'polypeptide(L)'
;MADGVPNPGFVFRNNIVAHNAYGITGSGTSAGNLTFRTYFPGLVFARNVLVGPWPSVGGATRSMYSDRPDNFFPASLDAVGFVNRARGDYRLAAASRYRTAGTDGKDVGVDFGALSAAVTAPLAQTQP
;
A
#
# COMPACT_ATOMS: atom_id res chain seq x y z
N MET A 1 2.11 -7.54 10.90
CA MET A 1 1.40 -8.61 11.61
C MET A 1 0.58 -7.98 12.72
N ALA A 2 -0.66 -8.44 12.93
CA ALA A 2 -1.51 -8.04 14.05
C ALA A 2 -1.56 -9.13 15.12
N ASP A 3 -1.71 -8.74 16.39
CA ASP A 3 -1.89 -9.65 17.50
C ASP A 3 -2.65 -8.96 18.64
N GLY A 4 -3.15 -9.73 19.60
CA GLY A 4 -3.85 -9.23 20.78
C GLY A 4 -5.26 -8.71 20.47
N VAL A 5 -5.62 -7.57 21.05
CA VAL A 5 -6.97 -6.98 20.96
C VAL A 5 -7.18 -6.36 19.57
N PRO A 6 -8.38 -6.49 18.95
CA PRO A 6 -8.68 -5.86 17.66
C PRO A 6 -8.43 -4.34 17.65
N ASN A 7 -7.91 -3.84 16.53
CA ASN A 7 -7.65 -2.42 16.28
C ASN A 7 -8.72 -1.86 15.31
N PRO A 8 -9.81 -1.24 15.84
CA PRO A 8 -10.88 -0.71 15.02
C PRO A 8 -10.44 0.56 14.26
N GLY A 9 -11.03 0.78 13.09
CA GLY A 9 -10.89 2.05 12.37
C GLY A 9 -9.50 2.27 11.73
N PHE A 10 -8.67 1.24 11.64
CA PHE A 10 -7.41 1.33 10.91
C PHE A 10 -7.66 1.70 9.43
N VAL A 11 -6.85 2.61 8.90
CA VAL A 11 -6.92 3.06 7.49
C VAL A 11 -5.59 2.75 6.82
N PHE A 12 -5.65 1.92 5.78
CA PHE A 12 -4.53 1.60 4.92
C PHE A 12 -4.95 1.78 3.47
N ARG A 13 -4.66 2.94 2.90
CA ARG A 13 -5.16 3.34 1.59
C ARG A 13 -4.11 4.09 0.79
N ASN A 14 -4.16 3.95 -0.53
CA ASN A 14 -3.24 4.61 -1.47
C ASN A 14 -1.76 4.23 -1.24
N ASN A 15 -1.46 3.01 -0.78
CA ASN A 15 -0.08 2.55 -0.57
C ASN A 15 0.42 1.66 -1.69
N ILE A 16 1.73 1.67 -1.95
CA ILE A 16 2.42 0.66 -2.77
C ILE A 16 3.28 -0.17 -1.83
N VAL A 17 2.98 -1.47 -1.72
CA VAL A 17 3.72 -2.39 -0.84
C VAL A 17 3.98 -3.72 -1.52
N ALA A 18 5.15 -4.29 -1.28
CA ALA A 18 5.39 -5.70 -1.57
C ALA A 18 4.59 -6.54 -0.58
N HIS A 19 3.78 -7.48 -1.07
CA HIS A 19 3.03 -8.37 -0.20
C HIS A 19 3.97 -9.25 0.61
N ASN A 20 5.10 -9.68 0.01
CA ASN A 20 6.05 -10.58 0.66
C ASN A 20 5.35 -11.89 1.11
N ALA A 21 5.97 -12.67 1.99
CA ALA A 21 5.44 -13.99 2.36
C ALA A 21 4.06 -13.93 3.07
N TYR A 22 3.78 -12.84 3.80
CA TYR A 22 2.65 -12.78 4.74
C TYR A 22 1.73 -11.56 4.58
N GLY A 23 2.13 -10.53 3.82
CA GLY A 23 1.35 -9.32 3.63
C GLY A 23 0.80 -8.76 4.94
N ILE A 24 -0.52 -8.59 4.96
CA ILE A 24 -1.27 -8.23 6.16
C ILE A 24 -1.81 -9.52 6.79
N THR A 25 -1.11 -10.02 7.79
CA THR A 25 -1.45 -11.22 8.57
C THR A 25 -1.66 -10.89 10.05
N GLY A 26 -2.31 -11.78 10.80
CA GLY A 26 -2.37 -11.72 12.25
C GLY A 26 -2.27 -13.11 12.90
N SER A 27 -1.97 -13.14 14.20
CA SER A 27 -1.81 -14.38 14.97
C SER A 27 -3.02 -15.30 14.80
N GLY A 28 -2.77 -16.57 14.46
CA GLY A 28 -3.83 -17.55 14.22
C GLY A 28 -4.70 -17.32 12.97
N THR A 29 -4.31 -16.43 12.05
CA THR A 29 -5.09 -16.12 10.84
C THR A 29 -4.24 -16.11 9.55
N SER A 30 -4.85 -16.45 8.42
CA SER A 30 -4.22 -16.26 7.11
C SER A 30 -4.17 -14.77 6.74
N ALA A 31 -3.24 -14.42 5.85
CA ALA A 31 -3.15 -13.08 5.28
C ALA A 31 -4.47 -12.65 4.61
N GLY A 32 -4.79 -11.36 4.69
CA GLY A 32 -5.96 -10.75 4.04
C GLY A 32 -7.25 -10.91 4.85
N ASN A 33 -8.31 -11.43 4.22
CA ASN A 33 -9.69 -11.35 4.73
C ASN A 33 -9.86 -11.85 6.17
N LEU A 34 -9.27 -12.99 6.53
CA LEU A 34 -9.42 -13.52 7.89
C LEU A 34 -8.75 -12.61 8.92
N THR A 35 -7.54 -12.11 8.62
CA THR A 35 -6.87 -11.09 9.44
C THR A 35 -7.71 -9.82 9.57
N PHE A 36 -8.31 -9.34 8.47
CA PHE A 36 -9.15 -8.14 8.49
C PHE A 36 -10.36 -8.27 9.42
N ARG A 37 -11.07 -9.40 9.35
CA ARG A 37 -12.26 -9.66 10.17
C ARG A 37 -11.91 -9.81 11.65
N THR A 38 -10.78 -10.45 11.97
CA THR A 38 -10.36 -10.70 13.35
C THR A 38 -9.78 -9.44 14.01
N TYR A 39 -8.87 -8.75 13.32
CA TYR A 39 -8.04 -7.72 13.95
C TYR A 39 -8.37 -6.29 13.55
N PHE A 40 -9.10 -6.07 12.46
CA PHE A 40 -9.34 -4.71 11.95
C PHE A 40 -10.82 -4.44 11.61
N PRO A 41 -11.72 -4.50 12.60
CA PRO A 41 -13.12 -4.15 12.39
C PRO A 41 -13.25 -2.69 11.91
N GLY A 42 -14.04 -2.47 10.86
CA GLY A 42 -14.20 -1.15 10.24
C GLY A 42 -12.98 -0.67 9.41
N LEU A 43 -12.01 -1.54 9.11
CA LEU A 43 -10.83 -1.20 8.31
C LEU A 43 -11.21 -0.53 6.98
N VAL A 44 -10.52 0.55 6.63
CA VAL A 44 -10.51 1.09 5.26
C VAL A 44 -9.27 0.58 4.56
N PHE A 45 -9.47 -0.31 3.57
CA PHE A 45 -8.37 -0.90 2.80
C PHE A 45 -8.65 -0.77 1.30
N ALA A 46 -8.17 0.32 0.70
CA ALA A 46 -8.54 0.69 -0.67
C ALA A 46 -7.37 1.31 -1.46
N ARG A 47 -7.41 1.19 -2.78
CA ARG A 47 -6.44 1.69 -3.74
C ARG A 47 -4.99 1.39 -3.37
N ASN A 48 -4.72 0.27 -2.70
CA ASN A 48 -3.36 -0.18 -2.46
C ASN A 48 -2.88 -1.04 -3.62
N VAL A 49 -1.61 -0.90 -3.97
CA VAL A 49 -0.90 -1.77 -4.91
C VAL A 49 -0.15 -2.81 -4.09
N LEU A 50 -0.69 -4.03 -4.04
CA LEU A 50 -0.12 -5.18 -3.35
C LEU A 50 0.70 -6.00 -4.35
N VAL A 51 2.01 -5.81 -4.32
CA VAL A 51 2.92 -6.28 -5.36
C VAL A 51 3.38 -7.70 -5.08
N GLY A 52 3.36 -8.53 -6.13
CA GLY A 52 3.87 -9.90 -6.14
C GLY A 52 2.76 -10.90 -6.48
N PRO A 53 3.02 -11.99 -7.23
CA PRO A 53 1.99 -12.94 -7.63
C PRO A 53 1.99 -14.15 -6.71
N TRP A 54 0.86 -14.46 -6.08
CA TRP A 54 0.70 -15.76 -5.37
C TRP A 54 0.63 -16.90 -6.40
N PRO A 55 1.18 -18.12 -6.15
CA PRO A 55 1.74 -18.64 -4.89
C PRO A 55 3.25 -18.44 -4.72
N SER A 56 3.87 -17.52 -5.47
CA SER A 56 5.30 -17.22 -5.26
C SER A 56 5.53 -16.78 -3.82
N VAL A 57 6.66 -17.17 -3.23
CA VAL A 57 7.13 -16.61 -1.96
C VAL A 57 7.17 -15.10 -2.14
N GLY A 58 6.21 -14.38 -1.57
CA GLY A 58 6.11 -12.95 -1.84
C GLY A 58 4.78 -12.42 -2.35
N GLY A 59 3.87 -13.30 -2.77
CA GLY A 59 2.78 -12.93 -3.66
C GLY A 59 1.42 -12.66 -3.01
N ALA A 60 0.61 -11.85 -3.67
CA ALA A 60 -0.80 -11.60 -3.36
C ALA A 60 -1.71 -11.99 -4.53
N THR A 61 -2.95 -12.37 -4.23
CA THR A 61 -4.04 -12.42 -5.22
C THR A 61 -5.24 -11.64 -4.73
N ARG A 62 -6.11 -11.28 -5.68
CA ARG A 62 -7.41 -10.65 -5.38
C ARG A 62 -8.28 -11.49 -4.44
N SER A 63 -8.19 -12.82 -4.50
CA SER A 63 -8.99 -13.72 -3.64
C SER A 63 -8.62 -13.62 -2.16
N MET A 64 -7.34 -13.39 -1.82
CA MET A 64 -6.90 -13.21 -0.44
C MET A 64 -7.50 -11.95 0.22
N TYR A 65 -7.85 -10.97 -0.61
CA TYR A 65 -8.31 -9.64 -0.21
C TYR A 65 -9.71 -9.32 -0.75
N SER A 66 -10.53 -10.34 -1.05
CA SER A 66 -11.82 -10.16 -1.73
C SER A 66 -12.83 -9.32 -0.95
N ASP A 67 -12.73 -9.25 0.38
CA ASP A 67 -13.58 -8.38 1.19
C ASP A 67 -13.30 -6.89 0.94
N ARG A 68 -12.17 -6.60 0.27
CA ARG A 68 -11.66 -5.27 -0.06
C ARG A 68 -11.25 -5.24 -1.53
N PRO A 69 -12.22 -5.28 -2.45
CA PRO A 69 -11.96 -5.51 -3.88
C PRO A 69 -11.25 -4.35 -4.57
N ASP A 70 -11.31 -3.15 -3.99
CA ASP A 70 -10.70 -1.93 -4.54
C ASP A 70 -9.19 -1.87 -4.28
N ASN A 71 -8.45 -2.89 -4.72
CA ASN A 71 -6.99 -2.95 -4.62
C ASN A 71 -6.39 -3.55 -5.92
N PHE A 72 -5.11 -3.31 -6.12
CA PHE A 72 -4.36 -3.71 -7.30
C PHE A 72 -3.33 -4.78 -6.97
N PHE A 73 -3.11 -5.69 -7.92
CA PHE A 73 -2.26 -6.88 -7.73
C PHE A 73 -1.32 -7.06 -8.93
N PRO A 74 -0.32 -6.18 -9.13
CA PRO A 74 0.69 -6.41 -10.16
C PRO A 74 1.60 -7.59 -9.81
N ALA A 75 2.06 -8.31 -10.83
CA ALA A 75 2.94 -9.45 -10.66
C ALA A 75 4.34 -9.09 -10.13
N SER A 76 4.81 -7.85 -10.31
CA SER A 76 6.15 -7.45 -9.86
C SER A 76 6.23 -5.94 -9.61
N LEU A 77 7.33 -5.50 -8.98
CA LEU A 77 7.62 -4.09 -8.77
C LEU A 77 7.91 -3.37 -10.10
N ASP A 78 8.40 -4.07 -11.11
CA ASP A 78 8.60 -3.50 -12.44
C ASP A 78 7.26 -3.21 -13.14
N ALA A 79 6.26 -4.07 -12.91
CA ALA A 79 4.89 -3.84 -13.38
C ALA A 79 4.18 -2.67 -12.65
N VAL A 80 4.84 -2.01 -11.70
CA VAL A 80 4.36 -0.75 -11.12
C VAL A 80 4.52 0.43 -12.08
N GLY A 81 5.55 0.39 -12.94
CA GLY A 81 5.85 1.48 -13.86
C GLY A 81 6.43 2.70 -13.16
N PHE A 82 7.47 2.50 -12.35
CA PHE A 82 8.28 3.60 -11.81
C PHE A 82 9.14 4.24 -12.92
N VAL A 83 9.53 5.50 -12.75
CA VAL A 83 10.41 6.20 -13.70
C VAL A 83 11.78 5.52 -13.80
N ASN A 84 12.45 5.27 -12.67
CA ASN A 84 13.71 4.53 -12.65
C ASN A 84 13.99 3.92 -11.27
N ARG A 85 13.33 2.80 -10.99
CA ARG A 85 13.49 2.06 -9.73
C ARG A 85 14.96 1.67 -9.46
N ALA A 86 15.70 1.25 -10.48
CA ALA A 86 17.09 0.81 -10.33
C ALA A 86 18.02 1.93 -9.85
N ARG A 87 17.66 3.19 -10.12
CA ARG A 87 18.37 4.39 -9.63
C ARG A 87 17.68 5.05 -8.43
N GLY A 88 16.66 4.43 -7.85
CA GLY A 88 15.93 4.95 -6.69
C GLY A 88 14.85 6.00 -7.02
N ASP A 89 14.51 6.21 -8.29
CA ASP A 89 13.41 7.08 -8.69
C ASP A 89 12.09 6.29 -8.70
N TYR A 90 11.42 6.30 -7.55
CA TYR A 90 10.14 5.61 -7.32
C TYR A 90 8.92 6.47 -7.66
N ARG A 91 9.08 7.58 -8.37
CA ARG A 91 7.93 8.31 -8.95
C ARG A 91 7.25 7.41 -9.97
N LEU A 92 5.93 7.49 -10.05
CA LEU A 92 5.19 6.79 -11.10
C LEU A 92 5.45 7.47 -12.45
N ALA A 93 5.80 6.67 -13.46
CA ALA A 93 5.92 7.15 -14.82
C ALA A 93 4.55 7.55 -15.38
N ALA A 94 4.53 8.38 -16.41
CA ALA A 94 3.28 8.86 -17.02
C ALA A 94 2.37 7.72 -17.53
N ALA A 95 2.96 6.59 -17.93
CA ALA A 95 2.24 5.40 -18.38
C ALA A 95 1.80 4.46 -17.25
N SER A 96 2.17 4.73 -15.99
CA SER A 96 1.73 3.91 -14.86
C SER A 96 0.23 4.03 -14.65
N ARG A 97 -0.46 2.88 -14.62
CA ARG A 97 -1.89 2.81 -14.30
C ARG A 97 -2.25 3.28 -12.89
N TYR A 98 -1.25 3.48 -12.04
CA TYR A 98 -1.41 3.90 -10.64
C TYR A 98 -1.29 5.42 -10.47
N ARG A 99 -0.95 6.13 -11.55
CA ARG A 99 -0.98 7.59 -11.59
C ARG A 99 -2.44 8.04 -11.49
N THR A 100 -2.74 9.04 -10.65
CA THR A 100 -4.11 9.54 -10.39
C THR A 100 -5.15 8.50 -9.92
N ALA A 101 -4.69 7.29 -9.55
CA ALA A 101 -5.58 6.18 -9.21
C ALA A 101 -5.95 6.11 -7.72
N GLY A 102 -5.36 6.98 -6.89
CA GLY A 102 -5.67 7.12 -5.49
C GLY A 102 -7.10 7.59 -5.27
N THR A 103 -7.65 7.34 -4.08
CA THR A 103 -9.02 7.74 -3.74
C THR A 103 -9.24 9.26 -3.71
N ASP A 104 -8.18 10.04 -3.71
CA ASP A 104 -8.14 11.50 -3.76
C ASP A 104 -7.78 12.04 -5.16
N GLY A 105 -7.71 11.16 -6.17
CA GLY A 105 -7.30 11.52 -7.53
C GLY A 105 -5.80 11.76 -7.69
N LYS A 106 -5.00 11.57 -6.64
CA LYS A 106 -3.53 11.62 -6.71
C LYS A 106 -2.95 10.26 -7.09
N ASP A 107 -1.65 10.26 -7.29
CA ASP A 107 -0.87 9.04 -7.51
C ASP A 107 -0.97 8.13 -6.28
N VAL A 108 -1.06 6.81 -6.51
CA VAL A 108 -0.93 5.84 -5.41
C VAL A 108 0.51 5.84 -4.93
N GLY A 109 0.72 5.89 -3.61
CA GLY A 109 2.03 6.01 -2.99
C GLY A 109 2.33 7.44 -2.54
N VAL A 110 3.59 7.83 -2.62
CA VAL A 110 4.07 9.12 -2.10
C VAL A 110 3.86 10.25 -3.11
N ASP A 111 3.38 11.39 -2.61
CA ASP A 111 3.38 12.66 -3.35
C ASP A 111 4.80 13.25 -3.29
N PHE A 112 5.62 12.95 -4.30
CA PHE A 112 7.01 13.41 -4.36
C PHE A 112 7.13 14.94 -4.46
N GLY A 113 6.12 15.63 -4.99
CA GLY A 113 6.10 17.10 -5.03
C GLY A 113 5.94 17.67 -3.62
N ALA A 114 4.96 17.18 -2.87
CA ALA A 114 4.74 17.56 -1.47
C ALA A 114 5.93 17.16 -0.58
N LEU A 115 6.49 15.96 -0.78
CA LEU A 115 7.68 15.51 -0.05
C LEU A 115 8.88 16.43 -0.32
N SER A 116 9.16 16.72 -1.60
CA SER A 116 10.27 17.61 -1.97
C SER A 116 10.11 18.97 -1.33
N ALA A 117 8.90 19.55 -1.38
CA ALA A 117 8.62 20.84 -0.76
C ALA A 117 8.87 20.81 0.75
N ALA A 118 8.41 19.76 1.44
CA ALA A 118 8.56 19.61 2.89
C ALA A 118 10.02 19.43 3.33
N VAL A 119 10.83 18.65 2.60
CA VAL A 119 12.25 18.44 2.96
C VAL A 119 13.14 19.63 2.63
N THR A 120 12.73 20.48 1.67
CA THR A 120 13.44 21.73 1.36
C THR A 120 12.97 22.91 2.20
N ALA A 121 11.84 22.77 2.90
CA ALA A 121 11.33 23.82 3.77
C ALA A 121 12.29 24.03 4.96
N PRO A 122 12.64 25.27 5.32
CA PRO A 122 13.35 25.55 6.57
C PRO A 122 12.55 25.00 7.75
N LEU A 123 13.22 24.46 8.77
CA LEU A 123 12.56 24.14 10.03
C LEU A 123 11.90 25.42 10.54
N ALA A 124 10.57 25.44 10.60
CA ALA A 124 9.85 26.52 11.26
C ALA A 124 10.16 26.43 12.76
N GLN A 125 11.17 27.15 13.22
CA GLN A 125 11.35 27.42 14.64
C GLN A 125 10.32 28.47 15.05
N THR A 126 9.10 28.02 15.35
CA THR A 126 8.20 28.76 16.22
C THR A 126 7.27 27.77 16.90
N GLN A 127 7.61 27.40 18.12
CA GLN A 127 6.61 26.97 19.08
C GLN A 127 6.86 27.76 20.37
N PRO A 128 5.86 28.50 20.90
CA PRO A 128 5.97 29.14 22.20
C PRO A 128 6.05 28.11 23.33
#